data_AF-A0A2V8V937-F1
#
_entry.id   AF-A0A2V8V937-F1
#
_cell.length_a   1.000
_cell.length_b   1.000
_cell.length_c   1.000
_cell.angle_alpha   90.00
_cell.angle_beta   90.00
_cell.angle_gamma   90.00
#
_symmetry.space_group_name_H-M   'P 1'
#
loop_
_entity.id
_entity.type
_entity.pdbx_description
1 polymer ?
#
loop_
_entity_poly.entity_id
_entity_poly.type
_entity_poly.pdbx_seq_one_letter_code
_entity_poly.pdbx_strand_id
1 'polypeptide(L)'
;MRTIFLLTLFISANLLGADSKTAKAAKHAPSKAAERKAPEITLPSEAVEIAPYTYRYTDNQGKKWIYRKTPFGVVRSEDRPVSAQDVQKAQDQTARLVESTTAVEDGDSVRFERVLPFGKTQWTRKKSELNEMERAVWNLLLEKRAAAEKNSTSRVATKD
;
A
#
# COMPACT_ATOMS: atom_id res chain seq x y z
N MET A 1 -41.83 -25.29 -1.89
CA MET A 1 -42.73 -25.31 -0.71
C MET A 1 -42.42 -26.57 0.09
N ARG A 2 -41.95 -26.45 1.33
CA ARG A 2 -41.83 -27.59 2.25
C ARG A 2 -42.30 -27.13 3.62
N THR A 3 -43.40 -27.74 4.03
CA THR A 3 -44.21 -27.46 5.22
C THR A 3 -43.64 -28.15 6.46
N ILE A 4 -43.94 -27.52 7.59
CA ILE A 4 -43.68 -27.80 9.01
C ILE A 4 -44.37 -29.08 9.50
N PHE A 5 -43.79 -29.75 10.51
CA PHE A 5 -44.40 -30.38 11.72
C PHE A 5 -43.34 -31.29 12.41
N LEU A 6 -43.18 -31.52 13.73
CA LEU A 6 -43.95 -31.49 14.99
C LEU A 6 -42.89 -31.33 16.14
N LEU A 7 -43.08 -30.48 17.17
CA LEU A 7 -43.54 -30.80 18.55
C LEU A 7 -42.54 -31.68 19.36
N THR A 8 -42.14 -31.48 20.63
CA THR A 8 -42.72 -30.91 21.86
C THR A 8 -41.57 -30.89 22.91
N LEU A 9 -41.28 -29.79 23.62
CA LEU A 9 -41.72 -29.47 25.00
C LEU A 9 -40.78 -29.96 26.12
N PHE A 10 -40.14 -29.03 26.83
CA PHE A 10 -40.09 -29.05 28.31
C PHE A 10 -40.04 -27.61 28.83
N ILE A 11 -41.03 -27.29 29.69
CA ILE A 11 -41.24 -26.03 30.39
C ILE A 11 -40.49 -26.11 31.74
N SER A 12 -39.82 -25.04 32.15
CA SER A 12 -39.58 -24.75 33.58
C SER A 12 -39.39 -23.25 33.78
N ALA A 13 -40.30 -22.67 34.55
CA ALA A 13 -40.36 -21.28 34.96
C ALA A 13 -39.19 -20.91 35.90
N ASN A 14 -38.78 -19.64 35.88
CA ASN A 14 -38.55 -18.87 37.10
C ASN A 14 -38.55 -17.37 36.78
N LEU A 15 -39.36 -16.64 37.55
CA LEU A 15 -39.46 -15.18 37.62
C LEU A 15 -38.06 -14.55 37.76
N LEU A 16 -37.75 -13.54 36.95
CA LEU A 16 -36.67 -12.60 37.24
C LEU A 16 -37.27 -11.25 37.63
N GLY A 17 -37.51 -11.10 38.94
CA GLY A 17 -37.77 -9.82 39.60
C GLY A 17 -36.52 -9.38 40.36
N ALA A 18 -36.03 -8.20 39.99
CA ALA A 18 -35.29 -7.18 40.73
C ALA A 18 -34.14 -7.54 41.71
N ASP A 19 -33.06 -6.78 41.50
CA ASP A 19 -32.08 -6.27 42.46
C ASP A 19 -30.97 -7.19 42.99
N SER A 20 -29.74 -6.95 42.49
CA SER A 20 -28.54 -6.75 43.32
C SER A 20 -27.29 -6.42 42.49
N LYS A 21 -26.85 -5.17 42.60
CA LYS A 21 -25.49 -4.81 43.05
C LYS A 21 -24.27 -5.30 42.21
N THR A 22 -23.79 -4.39 41.37
CA THR A 22 -22.36 -4.03 41.20
C THR A 22 -21.35 -5.16 40.93
N ALA A 23 -21.13 -5.49 39.65
CA ALA A 23 -19.94 -6.21 39.20
C ALA A 23 -19.07 -5.30 38.31
N LYS A 24 -18.17 -4.58 38.99
CA LYS A 24 -16.84 -4.10 38.58
C LYS A 24 -16.54 -4.07 37.06
N ALA A 25 -16.51 -2.85 36.52
CA ALA A 25 -15.72 -2.52 35.34
C ALA A 25 -14.26 -2.92 35.57
N ALA A 26 -13.79 -3.95 34.87
CA ALA A 26 -12.39 -4.27 34.76
C ALA A 26 -11.72 -3.16 33.94
N LYS A 27 -11.16 -2.16 34.63
CA LYS A 27 -10.24 -1.19 34.05
C LYS A 27 -9.14 -1.97 33.32
N HIS A 28 -9.01 -1.74 32.02
CA HIS A 28 -7.82 -2.14 31.28
C HIS A 28 -6.62 -1.47 31.95
N ALA A 29 -5.86 -2.24 32.72
CA ALA A 29 -4.54 -1.81 33.12
C ALA A 29 -3.72 -1.67 31.84
N PRO A 30 -3.02 -0.53 31.61
CA PRO A 30 -2.07 -0.46 30.51
C PRO A 30 -1.04 -1.55 30.76
N SER A 31 -1.07 -2.59 29.93
CA SER A 31 0.04 -3.55 29.85
C SER A 31 1.28 -2.70 29.61
N LYS A 32 2.16 -2.67 30.62
CA LYS A 32 3.50 -2.10 30.50
C LYS A 32 4.23 -2.97 29.50
N ALA A 33 3.99 -2.69 28.22
CA ALA A 33 4.76 -3.24 27.13
C ALA A 33 6.20 -2.85 27.44
N ALA A 34 6.99 -3.83 27.87
CA ALA A 34 8.42 -3.67 27.95
C ALA A 34 8.85 -3.23 26.54
N GLU A 35 9.27 -1.98 26.42
CA GLU A 35 9.91 -1.46 25.23
C GLU A 35 11.10 -2.38 24.95
N ARG A 36 10.92 -3.32 24.03
CA ARG A 36 12.02 -4.04 23.43
C ARG A 36 12.76 -3.00 22.63
N LYS A 37 13.74 -2.33 23.25
CA LYS A 37 14.70 -1.50 22.53
C LYS A 37 15.27 -2.39 21.43
N ALA A 38 14.99 -2.01 20.18
CA ALA A 38 15.63 -2.64 19.04
C ALA A 38 17.14 -2.59 19.28
N PRO A 39 17.90 -3.66 18.99
CA PRO A 39 19.34 -3.67 19.21
C PRO A 39 19.94 -2.45 18.51
N GLU A 40 20.64 -1.62 19.29
CA GLU A 40 21.29 -0.43 18.79
C GLU A 40 22.35 -0.87 17.77
N ILE A 41 22.09 -0.61 16.50
CA ILE A 41 23.04 -0.93 15.43
C ILE A 41 24.16 0.10 15.56
N THR A 42 25.35 -0.36 15.90
CA THR A 42 26.55 0.48 15.97
C THR A 42 27.33 0.39 14.66
N LEU A 43 28.03 1.47 14.31
CA LEU A 43 28.92 1.50 13.15
C LEU A 43 30.24 0.78 13.52
N PRO A 44 30.66 -0.26 12.76
CA PRO A 44 31.95 -0.92 12.99
C PRO A 44 33.10 0.06 12.79
N SER A 45 34.15 -0.05 13.60
CA SER A 45 35.36 0.79 13.50
C SER A 45 36.11 0.61 12.18
N GLU A 46 35.99 -0.57 11.57
CA GLU A 46 36.61 -0.91 10.28
C GLU A 46 35.75 -0.52 9.07
N ALA A 47 34.59 0.12 9.28
CA ALA A 47 33.74 0.57 8.19
C ALA A 47 34.37 1.76 7.47
N VAL A 48 34.50 1.67 6.15
CA VAL A 48 35.10 2.70 5.30
C VAL A 48 34.02 3.66 4.80
N GLU A 49 34.19 4.95 5.01
CA GLU A 49 33.26 5.96 4.47
C GLU A 49 33.35 6.03 2.94
N ILE A 50 32.22 5.84 2.25
CA ILE A 50 32.13 5.85 0.78
C ILE A 50 31.38 7.08 0.25
N ALA A 51 30.63 7.75 1.12
CA ALA A 51 29.91 9.01 0.87
C ALA A 51 29.57 9.63 2.23
N PRO A 52 29.21 10.93 2.30
CA PRO A 52 28.89 11.57 3.58
C PRO A 52 27.87 10.76 4.39
N TYR A 53 28.25 10.39 5.61
CA TYR A 53 27.42 9.60 6.53
C TYR A 53 27.07 8.18 6.06
N THR A 54 27.75 7.68 5.02
CA THR A 54 27.52 6.38 4.41
C THR A 54 28.82 5.57 4.40
N TYR A 55 28.79 4.42 5.06
CA TYR A 55 29.96 3.58 5.29
C TYR A 55 29.75 2.19 4.71
N ARG A 56 30.80 1.58 4.21
CA ARG A 56 30.84 0.21 3.70
C ARG A 56 31.69 -0.65 4.62
N TYR A 57 31.18 -1.83 4.96
CA TYR A 57 31.86 -2.79 5.80
C TYR A 57 31.71 -4.19 5.21
N THR A 58 32.77 -4.99 5.28
CA THR A 58 32.71 -6.42 4.93
C THR A 58 32.87 -7.19 6.22
N ASP A 59 31.89 -8.05 6.54
CA ASP A 59 31.95 -8.84 7.75
C ASP A 59 32.89 -10.05 7.63
N ASN A 60 33.09 -10.75 8.74
CA ASN A 60 33.94 -11.94 8.82
C ASN A 60 33.41 -13.11 7.95
N GLN A 61 32.16 -13.05 7.49
CA GLN A 61 31.55 -14.03 6.58
C GLN A 61 31.66 -13.61 5.11
N GLY A 62 32.31 -12.47 4.82
CA GLY A 62 32.46 -11.92 3.48
C GLY A 62 31.22 -11.18 2.95
N LYS A 63 30.17 -11.01 3.77
CA LYS A 63 28.99 -10.25 3.38
C LYS A 63 29.27 -8.75 3.50
N LYS A 64 28.90 -8.03 2.44
CA LYS A 64 29.08 -6.59 2.34
C LYS A 64 27.86 -5.87 2.89
N TRP A 65 28.10 -4.84 3.67
CA TRP A 65 27.09 -4.05 4.36
C TRP A 65 27.31 -2.57 4.05
N ILE A 66 26.20 -1.85 3.85
CA ILE A 66 26.15 -0.39 3.87
C ILE A 66 25.53 0.04 5.19
N TYR A 67 26.24 0.89 5.92
CA TYR A 67 25.76 1.58 7.10
C TYR A 67 25.47 3.04 6.74
N ARG A 68 24.33 3.58 7.18
CA ARG A 68 24.01 5.00 7.02
C ARG A 68 23.73 5.61 8.38
N LYS A 69 24.47 6.67 8.70
CA LYS A 69 24.23 7.47 9.91
C LYS A 69 23.14 8.48 9.62
N THR A 70 22.00 8.31 10.28
CA THR A 70 20.85 9.22 10.18
C THR A 70 20.65 9.94 11.52
N PRO A 71 19.89 11.04 11.56
CA PRO A 71 19.53 11.68 12.83
C PRO A 71 18.81 10.75 13.84
N PHE A 72 18.23 9.64 13.35
CA PHE A 72 17.51 8.65 14.17
C PHE A 72 18.38 7.45 14.58
N GLY A 73 19.69 7.51 14.34
CA GLY A 73 20.63 6.41 14.58
C GLY A 73 21.18 5.82 13.29
N VAL A 74 21.88 4.69 13.42
CA VAL A 74 22.54 4.01 12.30
C VAL A 74 21.63 2.93 11.74
N VAL A 75 21.44 2.95 10.42
CA VAL A 75 20.75 1.87 9.70
C VAL A 75 21.76 1.04 8.92
N ARG A 76 21.54 -0.27 8.85
CA ARG A 76 22.39 -1.21 8.10
C ARG A 76 21.57 -1.93 7.03
N SER A 77 22.09 -1.97 5.80
CA SER A 77 21.52 -2.72 4.69
C SER A 77 22.60 -3.53 3.99
N GLU A 78 22.26 -4.72 3.49
CA GLU A 78 23.20 -5.54 2.72
C GLU A 78 23.55 -4.84 1.39
N ASP A 79 24.83 -4.77 1.07
CA ASP A 79 25.35 -4.24 -0.19
C ASP A 79 25.26 -5.32 -1.27
N ARG A 80 24.02 -5.61 -1.66
CA ARG A 80 23.72 -6.51 -2.78
C ARG A 80 23.51 -5.69 -4.05
N PRO A 81 24.01 -6.16 -5.21
CA PRO A 81 23.68 -5.53 -6.48
C PRO A 81 22.16 -5.56 -6.69
N VAL A 82 21.63 -4.52 -7.35
CA VAL A 82 20.25 -4.51 -7.80
C VAL A 82 20.09 -5.66 -8.79
N SER A 83 19.26 -6.64 -8.45
CA SER A 83 19.02 -7.79 -9.32
C SER A 83 17.96 -7.46 -10.37
N ALA A 84 17.95 -8.22 -11.48
CA ALA A 84 16.87 -8.11 -12.47
C ALA A 84 15.48 -8.32 -11.85
N GLN A 85 15.37 -9.15 -10.81
CA GLN A 85 14.12 -9.35 -10.07
C GLN A 85 13.69 -8.12 -9.28
N ASP A 86 14.63 -7.34 -8.73
CA ASP A 86 14.32 -6.09 -8.03
C ASP A 86 13.80 -5.04 -9.02
N VAL A 87 14.43 -4.95 -10.21
CA VAL A 87 13.97 -4.08 -11.30
C VAL A 87 12.57 -4.48 -11.75
N GLN A 88 12.34 -5.77 -12.00
CA GLN A 88 11.03 -6.27 -12.41
C GLN A 88 9.97 -5.96 -11.35
N LYS A 89 10.25 -6.18 -10.07
CA LYS A 89 9.32 -5.84 -8.98
C LYS A 89 8.97 -4.35 -8.95
N ALA A 90 9.96 -3.48 -9.16
CA ALA A 90 9.71 -2.03 -9.21
C ALA A 90 8.85 -1.63 -10.41
N GLN A 91 9.09 -2.25 -11.57
CA GLN A 91 8.28 -2.07 -12.77
C GLN A 91 6.86 -2.58 -12.57
N ASP A 92 6.68 -3.77 -12.00
CA ASP A 92 5.36 -4.35 -11.70
C ASP A 92 4.57 -3.49 -10.72
N GLN A 93 5.24 -2.94 -9.69
CA GLN A 93 4.62 -1.99 -8.77
C GLN A 93 4.16 -0.73 -9.50
N THR A 94 5.00 -0.18 -10.37
CA THR A 94 4.66 0.99 -11.18
C THR A 94 3.49 0.71 -12.11
N ALA A 95 3.48 -0.44 -12.79
CA ALA A 95 2.38 -0.87 -13.66
C ALA A 95 1.06 -0.97 -12.88
N ARG A 96 1.06 -1.59 -11.69
CA ARG A 96 -0.13 -1.66 -10.83
C ARG A 96 -0.62 -0.29 -10.39
N LEU A 97 0.29 0.65 -10.11
CA LEU A 97 -0.08 2.03 -9.78
C LEU A 97 -0.72 2.74 -10.97
N VAL A 98 -0.23 2.51 -12.18
CA VAL A 98 -0.81 3.05 -13.42
C VAL A 98 -2.19 2.43 -13.67
N GLU A 99 -2.34 1.11 -13.57
CA GLU A 99 -3.62 0.39 -13.76
C GLU A 99 -4.69 0.81 -12.74
N SER A 100 -4.29 1.07 -11.49
CA SER A 100 -5.21 1.52 -10.43
C SER A 100 -5.52 3.01 -10.47
N THR A 101 -4.95 3.76 -11.42
CA THR A 101 -5.18 5.19 -11.60
C THR A 101 -5.96 5.46 -12.88
N THR A 102 -7.11 6.10 -12.76
CA THR A 102 -7.89 6.61 -13.90
C THR A 102 -7.57 8.08 -14.10
N ALA A 103 -7.38 8.51 -15.35
CA ALA A 103 -7.27 9.92 -15.73
C ALA A 103 -8.54 10.37 -16.46
N VAL A 104 -8.95 11.61 -16.20
CA VAL A 104 -10.03 12.30 -16.90
C VAL A 104 -9.51 13.66 -17.35
N GLU A 105 -9.70 13.97 -18.62
CA GLU A 105 -9.36 15.27 -19.19
C GLU A 105 -10.26 16.36 -18.60
N ASP A 106 -9.64 17.45 -18.13
CA ASP A 106 -10.33 18.60 -17.54
C ASP A 106 -9.69 19.90 -18.08
N GLY A 107 -9.99 20.21 -19.34
CA GLY A 107 -9.45 21.39 -20.04
C GLY A 107 -7.92 21.34 -20.16
N ASP A 108 -7.22 22.27 -19.50
CA ASP A 108 -5.75 22.33 -19.45
C ASP A 108 -5.14 21.40 -18.37
N SER A 109 -5.99 20.84 -17.53
CA SER A 109 -5.60 19.92 -16.46
C SER A 109 -6.09 18.50 -16.71
N VAL A 110 -5.55 17.58 -15.93
CA VAL A 110 -5.94 16.18 -15.88
C VAL A 110 -6.31 15.87 -14.44
N ARG A 111 -7.53 15.37 -14.24
CA ARG A 111 -7.98 14.85 -12.96
C ARG A 111 -7.66 13.36 -12.89
N PHE A 112 -6.90 12.99 -11.88
CA PHE A 112 -6.54 11.61 -11.59
C PHE A 112 -7.38 11.10 -10.41
N GLU A 113 -7.83 9.85 -10.51
CA GLU A 113 -8.49 9.12 -9.43
C GLU A 113 -7.78 7.78 -9.25
N ARG A 114 -7.29 7.50 -8.04
CA ARG A 114 -6.67 6.23 -7.67
C ARG A 114 -7.48 5.53 -6.61
N VAL A 115 -7.73 4.24 -6.82
CA VAL A 115 -8.36 3.37 -5.82
C VAL A 115 -7.28 2.74 -4.96
N LEU A 116 -7.27 3.05 -3.67
CA LEU A 116 -6.41 2.42 -2.67
C LEU A 116 -7.25 1.50 -1.75
N PRO A 117 -6.61 0.57 -1.03
CA PRO A 117 -7.30 -0.26 -0.02
C PRO A 117 -8.03 0.55 1.06
N PHE A 118 -7.62 1.81 1.26
CA PHE A 118 -8.17 2.74 2.25
C PHE A 118 -9.15 3.76 1.65
N GLY A 119 -9.62 3.53 0.41
CA GLY A 119 -10.53 4.43 -0.30
C GLY A 119 -9.87 5.10 -1.50
N LYS A 120 -10.60 6.05 -2.10
CA LYS A 120 -10.18 6.72 -3.34
C LYS A 120 -9.44 8.01 -3.02
N THR A 121 -8.31 8.22 -3.68
CA THR A 121 -7.62 9.52 -3.68
C THR A 121 -7.78 10.15 -5.06
N GLN A 122 -8.14 11.44 -5.08
CA GLN A 122 -8.25 12.21 -6.31
C GLN A 122 -7.32 13.42 -6.24
N TRP A 123 -6.70 13.76 -7.36
CA TRP A 123 -5.89 14.96 -7.49
C TRP A 123 -5.94 15.50 -8.92
N THR A 124 -5.68 16.78 -9.08
CA THR A 124 -5.66 17.45 -10.39
C THR A 124 -4.28 18.03 -10.65
N ARG A 125 -3.76 17.83 -11.86
CA ARG A 125 -2.48 18.38 -12.30
C ARG A 125 -2.57 18.97 -13.71
N LYS A 126 -1.81 20.02 -13.96
CA LYS A 126 -1.68 20.61 -15.31
C LYS A 126 -0.95 19.66 -16.25
N LYS A 127 -1.33 19.65 -17.52
CA LYS A 127 -0.69 18.80 -18.54
C LYS A 127 0.82 19.05 -18.69
N SER A 128 1.25 20.30 -18.48
CA SER A 128 2.67 20.69 -18.51
C SER A 128 3.47 20.24 -17.28
N GLU A 129 2.81 19.91 -16.17
CA GLU A 129 3.43 19.59 -14.88
C GLU A 129 3.36 18.11 -14.51
N LEU A 130 2.86 17.27 -15.42
CA LEU A 130 2.74 15.83 -15.14
C LEU A 130 4.13 15.23 -14.86
N ASN A 131 4.21 14.34 -13.87
CA ASN A 131 5.38 13.49 -13.67
C ASN A 131 5.37 12.29 -14.65
N GLU A 132 6.42 11.46 -14.66
CA GLU A 132 6.55 10.32 -15.59
C GLU A 132 5.37 9.33 -15.50
N MET A 133 4.95 8.99 -14.28
CA MET A 133 3.83 8.08 -14.03
C MET A 133 2.50 8.69 -14.50
N GLU A 134 2.23 9.95 -14.16
CA GLU A 134 1.02 10.67 -14.57
C GLU A 134 0.94 10.82 -16.09
N ARG A 135 2.10 11.06 -16.74
CA ARG A 135 2.20 11.09 -18.21
C ARG A 135 1.87 9.73 -18.81
N ALA A 136 2.32 8.64 -18.20
CA ALA A 136 1.99 7.29 -18.66
C ALA A 136 0.47 7.02 -18.56
N VAL A 137 -0.17 7.36 -17.43
CA VAL A 137 -1.63 7.24 -17.27
C VAL A 137 -2.37 8.11 -18.30
N TRP A 138 -1.88 9.33 -18.53
CA TRP A 138 -2.45 10.23 -19.53
C TRP A 138 -2.34 9.68 -20.96
N ASN A 139 -1.19 9.12 -21.33
CA ASN A 139 -0.99 8.50 -22.64
C ASN A 139 -1.92 7.30 -22.85
N LEU A 140 -2.11 6.46 -21.84
CA LEU A 140 -3.08 5.35 -21.90
C LEU A 140 -4.51 5.84 -22.14
N LEU A 141 -4.90 6.98 -21.54
CA LEU A 141 -6.20 7.60 -21.82
C LEU A 141 -6.32 8.03 -23.28
N LEU A 142 -5.28 8.69 -23.83
CA LEU A 142 -5.25 9.12 -25.23
C LEU A 142 -5.35 7.94 -26.20
N GLU A 143 -4.59 6.87 -25.94
CA GLU A 143 -4.64 5.64 -26.73
C GLU A 143 -6.03 4.98 -26.67
N LYS A 144 -6.62 4.90 -25.47
CA LYS A 144 -7.98 4.35 -25.29
C LYS A 144 -9.02 5.17 -26.04
N ARG A 145 -8.89 6.50 -26.06
CA ARG A 145 -9.78 7.40 -26.82
C ARG A 145 -9.62 7.18 -28.33
N ALA A 146 -8.39 7.15 -28.83
CA ALA A 146 -8.12 6.90 -30.25
C ALA A 146 -8.66 5.53 -30.70
N ALA A 147 -8.55 4.50 -29.86
CA ALA A 147 -9.12 3.18 -30.13
C ALA A 147 -10.66 3.20 -30.16
N ALA A 148 -11.30 3.95 -29.25
CA ALA A 148 -12.75 4.10 -29.21
C ALA A 148 -13.29 4.82 -30.46
N GLU A 149 -12.62 5.88 -30.92
CA GLU A 149 -12.99 6.61 -32.13
C GLU A 149 -12.92 5.70 -33.37
N LYS A 150 -11.82 4.95 -33.55
CA LYS A 150 -11.67 3.99 -34.67
C LYS A 150 -12.78 2.94 -34.71
N ASN A 151 -13.18 2.40 -33.55
CA ASN A 151 -14.25 1.41 -33.45
C ASN A 151 -15.64 2.02 -33.72
N SER A 152 -15.83 3.30 -33.41
CA SER A 152 -17.09 3.99 -33.75
C SER A 152 -17.21 4.25 -35.25
N THR A 153 -16.14 4.67 -35.92
CA THR A 153 -16.15 4.95 -37.36
C THR A 153 -16.37 3.69 -38.20
N SER A 154 -15.79 2.54 -37.81
CA SER A 154 -15.96 1.29 -38.53
C SER A 154 -17.38 0.73 -38.43
N ARG A 155 -18.07 0.88 -37.29
CA ARG A 155 -19.47 0.45 -37.14
C ARG A 155 -20.47 1.25 -37.96
N VAL A 156 -20.17 2.51 -38.25
CA VAL A 156 -21.04 3.37 -39.07
C VAL A 156 -20.92 3.02 -40.55
N ALA A 157 -19.73 2.62 -41.01
CA ALA A 157 -19.46 2.31 -42.42
C ALA A 157 -20.02 0.96 -42.92
N THR A 158 -20.43 0.04 -42.03
CA THR A 158 -20.96 -1.29 -42.42
C THR A 158 -22.50 -1.33 -42.45
N LYS A 159 -23.18 -0.17 -42.39
CA LYS A 159 -24.66 -0.09 -42.34
C LYS A 159 -25.31 0.41 -43.64
N ASP A 160 -24.52 0.69 -44.67
CA ASP A 160 -24.98 0.98 -46.04
C ASP A 160 -24.71 -0.21 -46.98
#